data_AF-A0A7J9MZV0-F1
#
_entry.id   AF-A0A7J9MZV0-F1
#
_cell.length_a   1.000
_cell.length_b   1.000
_cell.length_c   1.000
_cell.angle_alpha   90.00
_cell.angle_beta   90.00
_cell.angle_gamma   90.00
#
_symmetry.space_group_name_H-M   'P 1'
#
loop_
_entity.id
_entity.type
_entity.pdbx_description
1 polymer ?
#
loop_
_entity_poly.entity_id
_entity_poly.type
_entity_poly.pdbx_seq_one_letter_code
_entity_poly.pdbx_strand_id
1 'polypeptide(L)' 'MDELGNLTFLESLYDINRVNFHRSYLKELKKAMDDGANVTGYFAWSILDNFEWLLGYTERFGL' A
#
# COMPACT_ATOMS: atom_id res chain seq x y z
N MET A 1 -5.67 -0.73 3.32
CA MET A 1 -4.46 -0.05 2.84
C MET A 1 -4.38 1.27 3.57
N ASP A 2 -5.49 1.98 3.56
CA ASP A 2 -5.66 3.29 4.18
C ASP A 2 -5.66 3.13 5.70
N GLU A 3 -4.69 3.78 6.34
CA GLU A 3 -4.66 3.97 7.78
C GLU A 3 -5.04 5.40 8.11
N LEU A 4 -5.93 5.54 9.10
CA LEU A 4 -6.29 6.84 9.65
C LEU A 4 -5.03 7.51 10.22
N GLY A 5 -4.81 8.76 9.82
CA GLY A 5 -3.67 9.57 10.22
C GLY A 5 -3.63 9.91 11.72
N ASN A 6 -4.62 9.48 12.51
CA ASN A 6 -4.68 9.69 13.95
C ASN A 6 -3.98 8.60 14.80
N LEU A 7 -3.46 7.53 14.17
CA LEU A 7 -2.66 6.53 14.86
C LEU A 7 -1.39 7.14 15.44
N THR A 8 -0.99 6.66 16.62
CA THR A 8 0.32 7.00 17.18
C THR A 8 1.44 6.43 16.31
N PHE A 9 2.63 7.02 16.40
CA PHE A 9 3.79 6.55 15.63
C PHE A 9 4.08 5.05 15.85
N LEU A 10 3.98 4.57 17.10
CA LEU A 10 4.26 3.17 17.41
C LEU A 10 3.20 2.23 16.83
N GLU A 11 1.93 2.65 16.80
CA GLU A 11 0.85 1.88 16.17
C GLU A 11 1.03 1.84 14.65
N SER A 12 1.30 2.98 14.01
CA SER A 12 1.44 3.06 12.55
C SER A 12 2.70 2.36 12.01
N LEU A 13 3.70 2.10 12.86
CA LEU A 13 4.89 1.36 12.45
C LEU A 13 4.59 -0.13 12.20
N TYR A 14 3.58 -0.68 12.87
CA TYR A 14 3.15 -2.07 12.73
C TYR A 14 1.93 -2.20 11.82
N ASP A 15 2.01 -1.66 10.60
CA ASP A 15 0.91 -1.72 9.64
C ASP A 15 0.79 -3.10 8.97
N ILE A 16 0.21 -4.03 9.71
CA ILE A 16 -0.09 -5.40 9.24
C ILE A 16 -1.09 -5.36 8.08
N ASN A 17 -1.96 -4.35 8.01
CA ASN A 17 -2.98 -4.25 6.97
C ASN A 17 -2.37 -3.92 5.61
N ARG A 18 -1.49 -2.92 5.53
CA ARG A 18 -0.73 -2.55 4.33
C ARG A 18 0.22 -3.66 3.90
N VAL A 19 0.89 -4.32 4.84
CA VAL A 19 1.71 -5.51 4.54
C VAL A 19 0.87 -6.64 3.91
N ASN A 20 -0.29 -6.96 4.48
CA ASN A 20 -1.16 -8.00 3.95
C ASN A 20 -1.79 -7.61 2.60
N PHE A 21 -2.10 -6.32 2.41
CA PHE A 21 -2.57 -5.78 1.15
C PHE A 21 -1.55 -6.00 0.04
N HIS A 22 -0.30 -5.53 0.20
CA HIS A 22 0.74 -5.70 -0.81
C HIS A 22 1.08 -7.17 -1.05
N ARG A 23 1.14 -8.00 0.02
CA ARG A 23 1.38 -9.44 -0.12
C ARG A 23 0.30 -10.12 -0.98
N SER A 24 -0.96 -9.76 -0.76
CA SER A 24 -2.09 -10.32 -1.51
C SER A 24 -2.07 -9.85 -2.97
N TYR A 25 -1.80 -8.57 -3.22
CA TYR A 25 -1.69 -8.02 -4.57
C TYR A 25 -0.53 -8.64 -5.36
N LEU A 26 0.65 -8.76 -4.76
CA LEU A 26 1.81 -9.39 -5.41
C LEU A 26 1.56 -10.87 -5.71
N LYS A 27 0.80 -11.57 -4.85
CA LYS A 27 0.39 -12.96 -5.11
C LYS A 27 -0.51 -13.07 -6.34
N GLU A 28 -1.53 -12.21 -6.45
CA GLU A 28 -2.42 -12.24 -7.62
C GLU A 28 -1.72 -11.71 -8.89
N LEU A 29 -0.83 -10.72 -8.77
CA LEU A 29 0.02 -10.27 -9.86
C LEU A 29 0.88 -11.42 -10.41
N LYS A 30 1.49 -12.20 -9.51
CA LYS A 30 2.28 -13.37 -9.90
C LYS A 30 1.42 -14.42 -10.62
N LYS A 31 0.20 -14.68 -10.17
CA LYS A 31 -0.72 -15.59 -10.88
C LYS A 31 -1.05 -15.06 -12.27
N ALA A 32 -1.35 -13.77 -12.41
CA ALA A 32 -1.60 -13.17 -13.73
C ALA A 32 -0.39 -13.33 -14.67
N MET A 33 0.83 -13.20 -14.15
CA MET A 33 2.05 -13.48 -14.92
C MET A 33 2.14 -14.95 -15.34
N ASP A 34 1.79 -15.87 -14.45
CA ASP A 34 1.78 -17.32 -14.74
C ASP A 34 0.71 -17.69 -15.78
N ASP A 35 -0.41 -16.96 -15.81
CA ASP A 35 -1.47 -17.08 -16.80
C ASP A 35 -1.15 -16.38 -18.14
N GLY A 36 0.06 -15.81 -18.28
CA GLY A 36 0.60 -15.26 -19.53
C GLY A 36 0.55 -13.74 -19.66
N ALA A 37 0.17 -12.99 -18.61
CA ALA A 37 0.23 -11.54 -18.65
C ALA A 37 1.69 -11.04 -18.67
N ASN A 38 2.01 -10.14 -19.61
CA ASN A 38 3.32 -9.50 -19.68
C ASN A 38 3.43 -8.31 -18.71
N VAL A 39 3.80 -8.60 -17.45
CA VAL A 39 3.98 -7.59 -16.40
C VAL A 39 5.44 -7.14 -16.34
N THR A 40 5.67 -5.84 -16.46
CA THR A 40 7.03 -5.25 -16.44
C THR A 40 7.39 -4.55 -15.13
N GLY A 41 6.42 -4.30 -14.25
CA GLY A 41 6.67 -3.65 -12.98
C GLY A 41 5.44 -3.56 -12.08
N TYR A 42 5.70 -3.29 -10.81
CA TYR A 42 4.71 -3.00 -9.77
C TYR A 42 5.18 -1.76 -9.00
N PHE A 43 4.32 -0.75 -8.92
CA PHE A 43 4.62 0.51 -8.24
C PHE A 43 3.59 0.73 -7.14
N ALA A 44 4.04 0.64 -5.88
CA ALA A 44 3.20 0.97 -4.74
C ALA A 44 2.99 2.50 -4.68
N TRP A 45 1.76 2.92 -4.48
CA TRP A 45 1.46 4.26 -4.01
C TRP A 45 1.41 4.21 -2.48
N SER A 46 2.30 4.86 -1.76
CA SER A 46 3.48 5.58 -2.23
C SER A 46 4.66 5.32 -1.30
N ILE A 47 5.84 5.84 -1.62
CA ILE A 47 7.03 5.62 -0.78
C ILE A 47 6.97 6.37 0.56
N LEU A 48 6.28 7.51 0.62
CA LEU A 48 6.14 8.35 1.80
C LEU A 48 4.69 8.75 1.96
N ASP A 49 4.24 8.93 3.21
CA ASP A 49 2.98 9.64 3.45
C ASP A 49 3.00 11.00 2.77
N ASN A 50 1.87 11.38 2.16
CA ASN A 50 1.76 12.57 1.33
C ASN A 50 0.45 13.32 1.61
N PHE A 51 0.25 14.45 0.92
CA PHE A 51 -1.00 15.20 0.97
C PHE A 51 -2.01 14.56 0.01
N GLU A 52 -2.99 13.84 0.54
CA GLU A 52 -3.95 13.06 -0.23
C GLU A 52 -5.18 13.92 -0.59
N TRP A 53 -5.01 14.82 -1.55
CA TRP A 53 -6.08 15.61 -2.17
C TRP A 53 -7.02 16.30 -1.16
N LEU A 54 -8.31 15.97 -1.19
CA LEU A 54 -9.34 16.55 -0.31
C LEU A 54 -9.22 16.06 1.14
N LEU A 55 -8.49 14.96 1.37
CA LEU A 55 -8.25 14.40 2.70
C LEU A 55 -7.00 15.02 3.36
N GLY A 56 -6.17 15.73 2.59
CA GLY A 56 -4.95 16.33 3.09
C GLY A 56 -4.05 15.29 3.76
N TYR A 57 -3.55 15.58 4.97
CA TYR A 57 -2.67 14.66 5.71
C TYR A 57 -3.40 13.71 6.67
N THR A 58 -4.73 13.55 6.53
CA THR A 58 -5.47 12.65 7.43
C THR A 58 -5.42 11.19 6.99
N GLU A 59 -4.95 10.89 5.78
CA GLU A 59 -4.72 9.53 5.29
C GLU A 59 -3.23 9.26 5.10
N ARG A 60 -2.82 8.00 5.32
CA ARG A 60 -1.44 7.54 5.20
C ARG A 60 -1.32 6.39 4.20
N PHE A 61 -0.60 6.65 3.11
CA PHE A 61 -0.34 5.69 2.02
C PHE A 61 1.14 5.29 1.91
N GLY A 62 2.02 5.87 2.73
CA GLY A 62 3.45 5.58 2.73
C GLY A 62 3.76 4.13 3.09
N LEU A 63 4.88 3.60 2.60
CA LEU A 63 5.38 2.27 2.99
C LEU A 63 6.14 2.28 4.32
#